data_AF-A0A8X6MNY3-F1
#
_entry.id   AF-A0A8X6MNY3-F1
#
_cell.length_a   1.000
_cell.length_b   1.000
_cell.length_c   1.000
_cell.angle_alpha   90.00
_cell.angle_beta   90.00
_cell.angle_gamma   90.00
#
_symmetry.space_group_name_H-M   'P 1'
#
loop_
_entity.id
_entity.type
_entity.pdbx_description
1 polymer ?
#
loop_
_entity_poly.entity_id
_entity_poly.type
_entity_poly.pdbx_seq_one_letter_code
_entity_poly.pdbx_strand_id
1 'polypeptide(L)'
;MDLSMLMGEHQLKVLGLNWNPEKDELSLEVRDLVDSWKSLRNNKRCILQTAARIFDPLGLIASFVIRIKLLLHEIRERKSDWDEELPQNLRQKWVKWCK
;
A
#
# COMPACT_ATOMS: atom_id res chain seq x y z
N MET A 1 -3.39 4.44 40.55
CA MET A 1 -2.93 5.09 39.31
C MET A 1 -2.88 3.99 38.28
N ASP A 2 -3.84 3.99 37.37
CA ASP A 2 -4.01 2.92 36.39
C ASP A 2 -2.99 3.11 35.26
N LEU A 3 -2.09 2.13 35.10
CA LEU A 3 -1.04 2.12 34.08
C LEU A 3 -1.60 2.00 32.65
N SER A 4 -2.89 1.68 32.50
CA SER A 4 -3.60 1.61 31.22
C SER A 4 -3.67 2.97 30.49
N MET A 5 -3.55 4.10 31.22
CA MET A 5 -3.67 5.45 30.63
C MET A 5 -2.40 5.98 29.95
N LEU A 6 -1.23 5.36 30.16
CA LEU A 6 0.04 5.77 29.54
C LEU A 6 0.38 4.94 28.28
N MET A 7 -0.33 3.85 28.05
CA MET A 7 -0.18 3.00 26.88
C MET A 7 -1.34 3.25 25.94
N GLY A 8 -1.35 4.41 25.25
CA GLY A 8 -2.18 4.55 24.05
C GLY A 8 -1.87 3.37 23.14
N GLU A 9 -2.92 2.69 22.63
CA GLU A 9 -2.86 1.43 21.88
C GLU A 9 -1.49 1.20 21.23
N HIS A 10 -0.68 0.31 21.81
CA HIS A 10 0.74 0.18 21.47
C HIS A 10 0.90 -0.54 20.12
N GLN A 11 0.59 0.16 19.03
CA GLN A 11 0.80 -0.32 17.67
C GLN A 11 2.27 -0.10 17.28
N LEU A 12 3.01 -1.20 17.17
CA LEU A 12 4.40 -1.18 16.74
C LEU A 12 4.48 -1.38 15.22
N LYS A 13 5.39 -0.68 14.55
CA LYS A 13 5.71 -0.98 13.15
C LYS A 13 6.76 -2.09 13.09
N VAL A 14 6.36 -3.23 12.52
CA VAL A 14 7.23 -4.40 12.34
C VAL A 14 7.07 -4.90 10.92
N LEU A 15 8.18 -5.04 10.18
CA LEU A 15 8.19 -5.52 8.80
C LEU A 15 7.27 -4.73 7.84
N GLY A 16 7.05 -3.44 8.09
CA GLY A 16 6.14 -2.61 7.29
C GLY A 16 4.65 -2.73 7.67
N LEU A 17 4.30 -3.63 8.59
CA LEU A 17 2.97 -3.86 9.12
C LEU A 17 2.82 -3.23 10.52
N ASN A 18 1.58 -2.98 10.91
CA ASN A 18 1.22 -2.64 12.28
C ASN A 18 1.09 -3.95 13.06
N TRP A 19 1.78 -4.08 14.18
CA TRP A 19 1.66 -5.20 15.10
C TRP A 19 0.99 -4.75 16.38
N ASN A 20 -0.07 -5.46 16.76
CA ASN A 20 -0.69 -5.37 18.06
C ASN A 20 -0.18 -6.55 18.92
N PRO A 21 0.72 -6.30 19.89
CA PRO A 21 1.31 -7.37 20.69
C PRO A 21 0.31 -7.99 21.69
N GLU A 22 -0.74 -7.26 22.09
CA GLU A 22 -1.74 -7.78 23.02
C GLU A 22 -2.65 -8.82 22.37
N LYS A 23 -2.94 -8.62 21.07
CA LYS A 23 -3.79 -9.53 20.28
C LYS A 23 -3.01 -10.50 19.41
N ASP A 24 -1.70 -10.34 19.34
CA ASP A 24 -0.82 -11.02 18.38
C ASP A 24 -1.30 -10.89 16.92
N GLU A 25 -1.72 -9.67 16.56
CA GLU A 25 -2.29 -9.38 15.24
C GLU A 25 -1.36 -8.50 14.41
N LEU A 26 -1.09 -8.92 13.18
CA LEU A 26 -0.45 -8.09 12.16
C LEU A 26 -1.51 -7.51 11.23
N SER A 27 -1.46 -6.21 11.01
CA SER A 27 -2.39 -5.49 10.13
C SER A 27 -1.65 -4.58 9.17
N LEU A 28 -2.18 -4.48 7.95
CA LEU A 28 -1.74 -3.51 6.96
C LEU A 28 -2.75 -2.37 6.92
N GLU A 29 -2.30 -1.16 7.19
CA GLU A 29 -3.15 0.01 7.10
C GLU A 29 -3.24 0.48 5.64
N VAL A 30 -4.26 -0.02 4.94
CA VAL A 30 -4.50 0.26 3.51
C VAL A 30 -5.27 1.57 3.31
N ARG A 31 -5.97 2.05 4.34
CA ARG A 31 -6.87 3.22 4.21
C ARG A 31 -6.11 4.50 3.86
N ASP A 32 -5.00 4.77 4.55
CA ASP A 32 -4.12 5.92 4.23
C ASP A 32 -3.45 5.78 2.86
N LEU A 33 -3.11 4.56 2.48
CA LEU A 33 -2.58 4.23 1.15
C LEU A 33 -3.61 4.59 0.04
N VAL A 34 -4.89 4.29 0.27
CA VAL A 34 -5.98 4.53 -0.69
C VAL A 34 -6.45 5.99 -0.69
N ASP A 35 -6.51 6.64 0.47
CA ASP A 35 -6.94 8.04 0.56
C ASP A 35 -5.87 8.99 0.02
N SER A 36 -4.58 8.66 0.21
CA SER A 36 -3.49 9.36 -0.49
C SER A 36 -3.58 9.20 -2.01
N TRP A 37 -4.06 8.07 -2.51
CA TRP A 37 -4.24 7.88 -3.95
C TRP A 37 -5.36 8.76 -4.53
N LYS A 38 -6.51 8.90 -3.85
CA LYS A 38 -7.63 9.73 -4.36
C LYS A 38 -7.23 11.19 -4.60
N SER A 39 -6.25 11.70 -3.85
CA SER A 39 -5.71 13.05 -4.00
C SER A 39 -4.52 13.15 -4.96
N LEU A 40 -3.85 12.04 -5.26
CA LEU A 40 -2.72 11.97 -6.18
C LEU A 40 -3.16 11.82 -7.64
N ARG A 41 -2.46 12.49 -8.55
CA ARG A 41 -2.65 12.30 -10.00
C ARG A 41 -2.42 10.82 -10.32
N ASN A 42 -3.31 10.22 -11.12
CA ASN A 42 -3.23 8.83 -11.60
C ASN A 42 -2.08 8.62 -12.60
N ASN A 43 -0.86 9.02 -12.25
CA ASN A 43 0.34 8.85 -13.04
C ASN A 43 1.23 7.74 -12.47
N LYS A 44 2.22 7.33 -13.25
CA LYS A 44 3.10 6.20 -12.90
C LYS A 44 3.85 6.42 -11.59
N ARG A 45 4.34 7.65 -11.37
CA ARG A 45 5.09 8.02 -10.16
C ARG A 45 4.26 7.77 -8.91
N CYS A 46 2.99 8.20 -8.90
CA CYS A 46 2.13 8.03 -7.73
C CYS A 46 1.85 6.56 -7.43
N ILE A 47 1.54 5.74 -8.44
CA ILE A 47 1.33 4.31 -8.24
C ILE A 47 2.58 3.63 -7.67
N LEU A 48 3.75 3.94 -8.20
CA LEU A 48 5.01 3.38 -7.72
C LEU A 48 5.33 3.82 -6.29
N GLN A 49 5.09 5.09 -5.96
CA GLN A 49 5.23 5.60 -4.60
C GLN A 49 4.29 4.89 -3.61
N THR A 50 3.03 4.70 -3.99
CA THR A 50 2.03 3.99 -3.19
C THR A 50 2.43 2.52 -3.01
N ALA A 51 2.82 1.84 -4.09
CA ALA A 51 3.22 0.43 -4.03
C ALA A 51 4.50 0.22 -3.19
N ALA A 52 5.46 1.15 -3.25
CA ALA A 52 6.72 1.06 -2.50
C ALA A 52 6.56 1.15 -0.98
N ARG A 53 5.44 1.70 -0.50
CA ARG A 53 5.09 1.72 0.94
C ARG A 53 4.73 0.33 1.47
N ILE A 54 4.39 -0.62 0.60
CA ILE A 54 4.07 -1.99 0.98
C ILE A 54 5.36 -2.81 0.93
N PHE A 55 5.98 -2.98 2.09
CA PHE A 55 7.15 -3.81 2.27
C PHE A 55 6.74 -5.12 2.97
N ASP A 56 7.05 -6.26 2.35
CA ASP A 56 6.71 -7.59 2.88
C ASP A 56 7.90 -8.54 2.68
N PRO A 57 8.91 -8.48 3.56
CA PRO A 57 10.13 -9.27 3.42
C PRO A 57 9.91 -10.76 3.68
N LEU A 58 8.90 -11.12 4.47
CA LEU A 58 8.59 -12.51 4.83
C LEU A 58 7.50 -13.13 3.96
N GLY A 59 6.82 -12.35 3.12
CA GLY A 59 5.77 -12.85 2.23
C GLY A 59 4.42 -13.08 2.92
N LEU A 60 4.19 -12.50 4.10
CA LEU A 60 2.96 -12.69 4.88
C LEU A 60 1.71 -12.20 4.14
N ILE A 61 1.87 -11.21 3.26
CA ILE A 61 0.81 -10.62 2.44
C ILE A 61 1.14 -10.77 0.94
N ALA A 62 1.91 -11.81 0.56
CA ALA A 62 2.38 -11.99 -0.81
C ALA A 62 1.26 -12.04 -1.85
N SER A 63 0.12 -12.66 -1.53
CA SER A 63 -1.06 -12.75 -2.42
C SER A 63 -1.72 -11.40 -2.70
N PHE A 64 -1.54 -10.43 -1.80
CA PHE A 64 -1.94 -9.03 -1.98
C PHE A 64 -0.88 -8.26 -2.77
N VAL A 65 0.40 -8.41 -2.40
CA VAL A 65 1.55 -7.71 -3.01
C VAL A 65 1.76 -8.11 -4.47
N ILE A 66 1.53 -9.37 -4.83
CA ILE A 66 1.77 -9.85 -6.21
C ILE A 66 0.86 -9.12 -7.22
N ARG A 67 -0.37 -8.77 -6.83
CA ARG A 67 -1.34 -8.11 -7.71
C ARG A 67 -0.85 -6.72 -8.13
N ILE A 68 -0.30 -5.94 -7.19
CA ILE A 68 0.27 -4.64 -7.52
C ILE A 68 1.58 -4.78 -8.31
N LYS A 69 2.42 -5.77 -8.00
CA LYS A 69 3.64 -6.03 -8.78
C LYS A 69 3.33 -6.37 -10.25
N LEU A 70 2.28 -7.14 -10.53
CA LEU A 70 1.82 -7.42 -11.89
C LEU A 70 1.37 -6.14 -12.61
N LEU A 71 0.60 -5.27 -11.93
CA LEU A 71 0.19 -4.00 -12.51
C LEU A 71 1.39 -3.07 -12.78
N LEU A 72 2.37 -3.01 -11.87
CA LEU A 72 3.60 -2.24 -12.07
C LEU A 72 4.40 -2.76 -13.27
N HIS A 73 4.41 -4.07 -13.49
CA HIS A 73 5.03 -4.66 -14.68
C HIS A 73 4.36 -4.15 -15.96
N GLU A 74 3.03 -4.24 -16.05
CA GLU A 74 2.27 -3.74 -17.21
C GLU A 74 2.48 -2.23 -17.44
N ILE A 75 2.54 -1.44 -16.37
CA ILE A 75 2.81 0.01 -16.43
C ILE A 75 4.21 0.27 -16.99
N ARG A 76 5.20 -0.52 -16.58
CA ARG A 76 6.60 -0.38 -17.02
C ARG A 76 6.79 -0.75 -18.48
N GLU A 77 6.11 -1.79 -18.97
CA GLU A 77 6.19 -2.21 -20.37
C GLU A 77 5.72 -1.11 -21.34
N ARG A 78 4.77 -0.28 -20.90
CA ARG A 78 4.37 0.91 -21.66
C ARG A 78 5.42 1.99 -21.46
N LYS A 79 6.35 2.15 -22.40
CA LYS A 79 7.34 3.25 -22.40
C LYS A 79 6.63 4.61 -22.42
N SER A 80 6.44 5.19 -21.25
CA SER A 80 5.65 6.41 -21.05
C SER A 80 6.22 7.14 -19.83
N ASP A 81 6.04 8.46 -19.76
CA ASP A 81 6.72 9.28 -18.76
C ASP A 81 6.12 9.09 -17.35
N TRP A 82 6.91 9.41 -16.33
CA TRP A 82 6.58 9.24 -14.92
C TRP A 82 5.38 10.08 -14.47
N ASP A 83 5.27 11.28 -15.03
CA ASP A 83 4.22 12.25 -14.72
C ASP A 83 3.06 12.22 -15.71
N GLU A 84 3.16 11.36 -16.74
CA GLU A 84 2.11 11.14 -17.72
C GLU A 84 0.93 10.38 -17.10
N GLU A 85 -0.26 10.77 -17.52
CA GLU A 85 -1.49 10.20 -17.05
C GLU A 85 -1.68 8.77 -17.57
N LEU A 86 -2.07 7.84 -16.69
CA LEU A 86 -2.18 6.43 -17.07
C LEU A 86 -3.32 6.20 -18.07
N PRO A 87 -3.09 5.33 -19.07
CA PRO A 87 -4.13 4.81 -19.94
C PRO A 87 -5.32 4.28 -19.13
N GLN A 88 -6.52 4.50 -19.64
CA GLN A 88 -7.77 4.19 -18.94
C GLN A 88 -7.83 2.75 -18.43
N ASN A 89 -7.33 1.78 -19.20
CA ASN A 89 -7.33 0.38 -18.81
C ASN A 89 -6.44 0.09 -17.58
N LEU A 90 -5.27 0.74 -17.48
CA LEU A 90 -4.35 0.58 -16.34
C LEU A 90 -4.89 1.31 -15.11
N ARG A 91 -5.51 2.48 -15.31
CA ARG A 91 -6.20 3.20 -14.24
C ARG A 91 -7.33 2.37 -13.64
N GLN A 92 -8.14 1.70 -14.45
CA GLN A 92 -9.21 0.84 -13.94
C GLN A 92 -8.67 -0.33 -13.11
N LYS A 93 -7.57 -0.97 -13.56
CA LYS A 93 -6.89 -2.02 -12.77
C LYS A 93 -6.38 -1.48 -11.44
N TRP A 94 -5.79 -0.30 -11.46
CA TRP A 94 -5.32 0.39 -10.26
C TRP A 94 -6.45 0.69 -9.28
N VAL A 95 -7.53 1.35 -9.75
CA VAL A 95 -8.73 1.65 -8.93
C VAL A 95 -9.33 0.38 -8.33
N LYS A 96 -9.35 -0.72 -9.11
CA LYS A 96 -9.85 -2.02 -8.64
C LYS A 96 -8.97 -2.63 -7.55
N TRP A 97 -7.64 -2.42 -7.61
CA TRP A 97 -6.73 -2.89 -6.56
C TRP A 97 -6.82 -2.04 -5.29
N CYS A 98 -7.13 -0.74 -5.41
CA CYS A 98 -7.34 0.16 -4.27
C CYS A 98 -8.70 -0.02 -3.55
N LYS A 99 -9.63 -0.79 -4.11
CA LYS A 99 -10.93 -1.11 -3.52
C LYS A 99 -10.90 -2.49 -2.89
#